data_AF-A0A1Q9PFH2-F1
#
_entry.id   AF-A0A1Q9PFH2-F1
#
_cell.length_a   1.000
_cell.length_b   1.000
_cell.length_c   1.000
_cell.angle_alpha   90.00
_cell.angle_beta   90.00
_cell.angle_gamma   90.00
#
_symmetry.space_group_name_H-M   'P 1'
#
loop_
_entity.id
_entity.type
_entity.pdbx_description
1 polymer ?
#
loop_
_entity_poly.entity_id
_entity_poly.type
_entity_poly.pdbx_seq_one_letter_code
_entity_poly.pdbx_strand_id
1 'polypeptide(L)'
;MINLDIQVLFARIKNYLKGKITRGYKKIKEGLKPKNIIKNLKNLPTLDKVYWSKVVSAFVFGVIFGAANFVAWPAGLTMLAIFLGISTFWFLKYRKVETGIKIRQYYMSAMFQYFLSFIAVWALIWNIIYVPVTHWIFPLK
;
A
#
# COMPACT_ATOMS: atom_id res chain seq x y z
N MET A 1 -29.84 -4.49 45.59
CA MET A 1 -29.80 -3.14 45.00
C MET A 1 -28.60 -2.89 44.07
N ILE A 2 -27.47 -3.61 44.23
CA ILE A 2 -26.21 -3.43 43.45
C ILE A 2 -26.30 -3.86 41.96
N ASN A 3 -27.18 -4.81 41.62
CA ASN A 3 -27.25 -5.41 40.28
C ASN A 3 -27.83 -4.45 39.21
N LEU A 4 -28.69 -3.50 39.62
CA LEU A 4 -29.30 -2.54 38.70
C LEU A 4 -28.27 -1.50 38.20
N ASP A 5 -27.37 -1.08 39.08
CA ASP A 5 -26.34 -0.07 38.78
C ASP A 5 -25.29 -0.58 37.81
N ILE A 6 -24.90 -1.85 37.95
CA ILE A 6 -23.94 -2.51 37.07
C ILE A 6 -24.51 -2.63 35.64
N GLN A 7 -25.79 -2.99 35.49
CA GLN A 7 -26.42 -3.09 34.17
C GLN A 7 -26.53 -1.73 33.47
N VAL A 8 -26.84 -0.67 34.22
CA VAL A 8 -26.88 0.71 33.71
C VAL A 8 -25.47 1.17 33.27
N LEU A 9 -24.45 0.82 34.04
CA LEU A 9 -23.05 1.13 33.70
C LEU A 9 -22.60 0.43 32.42
N PHE A 10 -22.92 -0.87 32.26
CA PHE A 10 -22.64 -1.62 31.03
C PHE A 10 -23.38 -1.05 29.82
N ALA A 11 -24.64 -0.63 29.97
CA ALA A 11 -25.40 0.00 28.90
C ALA A 11 -24.76 1.33 28.45
N ARG A 12 -24.27 2.16 29.39
CA ARG A 12 -23.55 3.40 29.07
C ARG A 12 -22.23 3.14 28.34
N ILE A 13 -21.43 2.18 28.81
CA ILE A 13 -20.16 1.81 28.17
C ILE A 13 -20.41 1.31 26.75
N LYS A 14 -21.41 0.43 26.55
CA LYS A 14 -21.78 -0.10 25.24
C LYS A 14 -22.21 1.01 24.28
N ASN A 15 -23.03 1.96 24.73
CA ASN A 15 -23.46 3.08 23.91
C ASN A 15 -22.32 4.05 23.58
N TYR A 16 -21.42 4.31 24.53
CA TYR A 16 -20.23 5.12 24.32
C TYR A 16 -19.30 4.50 23.27
N LEU A 17 -19.00 3.19 23.39
CA LEU A 17 -18.19 2.45 22.43
C LEU A 17 -18.85 2.42 21.05
N LYS A 18 -20.16 2.14 20.98
CA LYS A 18 -20.91 2.13 19.73
C LYS A 18 -20.83 3.49 19.02
N GLY A 19 -21.02 4.60 19.75
CA GLY A 19 -20.91 5.95 19.21
C GLY A 19 -19.49 6.37 18.80
N LYS A 20 -18.45 5.82 19.45
CA LYS A 20 -17.05 6.03 19.05
C LYS A 20 -16.73 5.26 17.76
N ILE A 21 -17.22 4.03 17.64
CA ILE A 21 -17.04 3.17 16.46
C ILE A 21 -17.77 3.76 15.24
N THR A 22 -19.03 4.19 15.36
CA THR A 22 -19.75 4.81 14.23
C THR A 22 -19.12 6.11 13.78
N ARG A 23 -18.64 6.95 14.71
CA ARG A 23 -17.89 8.17 14.35
C ARG A 23 -16.59 7.84 13.63
N GLY A 24 -15.84 6.86 14.11
CA GLY A 24 -14.61 6.37 13.46
C GLY A 24 -14.89 5.86 12.04
N TYR A 25 -15.89 4.99 11.89
CA TYR A 25 -16.30 4.45 10.59
C TYR A 25 -16.75 5.55 9.63
N LYS A 26 -17.54 6.53 10.09
CA LYS A 26 -17.98 7.66 9.25
C LYS A 26 -16.80 8.49 8.76
N LYS A 27 -15.83 8.78 9.65
CA LYS A 27 -14.61 9.52 9.30
C LYS A 27 -13.75 8.76 8.28
N ILE A 28 -13.59 7.45 8.45
CA ILE A 28 -12.87 6.58 7.50
C ILE A 28 -13.59 6.56 6.15
N LYS A 29 -14.92 6.34 6.15
CA LYS A 29 -15.75 6.30 4.94
C LYS A 29 -15.73 7.63 4.17
N GLU A 30 -15.74 8.76 4.88
CA GLU A 30 -15.61 10.08 4.27
C GLU A 30 -14.19 10.33 3.74
N GLY A 31 -13.16 9.86 4.42
CA GLY A 31 -11.77 9.91 3.95
C GLY A 31 -11.52 9.05 2.70
N LEU A 32 -12.24 7.92 2.57
CA LEU A 32 -12.19 7.00 1.44
C LEU A 32 -12.98 7.47 0.21
N LYS A 33 -13.72 8.58 0.30
CA LYS A 33 -14.40 9.14 -0.88
C LYS A 33 -13.36 9.56 -1.93
N PRO A 34 -13.52 9.19 -3.21
CA PRO A 34 -12.51 9.46 -4.25
C PRO A 34 -12.09 10.93 -4.33
N LYS A 35 -13.05 11.86 -4.20
CA LYS A 35 -12.80 13.31 -4.19
C LYS A 35 -11.85 13.75 -3.07
N ASN A 36 -11.99 13.17 -1.87
CA ASN A 36 -11.17 13.49 -0.71
C ASN A 36 -9.78 12.85 -0.82
N ILE A 37 -9.70 11.61 -1.33
CA ILE A 37 -8.43 10.94 -1.61
C ILE A 37 -7.60 11.77 -2.61
N ILE A 38 -8.20 12.20 -3.72
CA ILE A 38 -7.52 13.00 -4.75
C ILE A 38 -7.06 14.35 -4.20
N LYS A 39 -7.91 15.02 -3.39
CA LYS A 39 -7.56 16.28 -2.74
C LYS A 39 -6.36 16.10 -1.79
N ASN A 40 -6.35 15.04 -1.00
CA ASN A 40 -5.26 14.74 -0.08
C ASN A 40 -3.96 14.40 -0.83
N LEU A 41 -4.04 13.61 -1.91
CA LEU A 41 -2.89 13.28 -2.77
C LEU A 41 -2.26 14.53 -3.42
N LYS A 42 -3.08 15.51 -3.83
CA LYS A 42 -2.57 16.77 -4.40
C LYS A 42 -1.79 17.59 -3.39
N ASN A 43 -2.17 17.53 -2.11
CA ASN A 43 -1.56 18.31 -1.04
C ASN A 43 -0.35 17.63 -0.38
N LEU A 44 0.01 16.41 -0.81
CA LEU A 44 1.16 15.73 -0.26
C LEU A 44 2.48 16.46 -0.59
N PRO A 45 3.46 16.43 0.32
CA PRO A 45 4.84 16.75 0.03
C PRO A 45 5.33 16.02 -1.22
N THR A 46 6.18 16.66 -2.01
CA THR A 46 6.69 16.09 -3.26
C THR A 46 7.35 14.73 -3.04
N LEU A 47 8.09 14.56 -1.94
CA LEU A 47 8.74 13.28 -1.61
C LEU A 47 7.72 12.16 -1.36
N ASP A 48 6.60 12.46 -0.69
CA ASP A 48 5.54 11.48 -0.44
C ASP A 48 4.84 11.07 -1.74
N LYS A 49 4.66 12.02 -2.68
CA LYS A 49 4.14 11.72 -4.02
C LYS A 49 5.04 10.75 -4.78
N VAL A 50 6.36 10.97 -4.70
CA VAL A 50 7.37 10.06 -5.29
C VAL A 50 7.30 8.68 -4.63
N TYR A 51 7.25 8.64 -3.30
CA TYR A 51 7.16 7.40 -2.53
C TYR A 51 5.93 6.58 -2.93
N TRP A 52 4.74 7.17 -2.87
CA TRP A 52 3.49 6.49 -3.19
C TRP A 52 3.40 6.08 -4.66
N SER A 53 3.91 6.91 -5.58
CA SER A 53 3.99 6.56 -7.00
C SER A 53 4.78 5.27 -7.21
N LYS A 54 5.88 5.08 -6.48
CA LYS A 54 6.70 3.86 -6.56
C LYS A 54 5.95 2.66 -5.96
N VAL A 55 5.41 2.80 -4.75
CA VAL A 55 4.69 1.71 -4.07
C VAL A 55 3.50 1.20 -4.90
N VAL A 56 2.70 2.10 -5.47
CA VAL A 56 1.57 1.72 -6.33
C VAL A 56 2.06 1.02 -7.60
N SER A 57 3.13 1.51 -8.21
CA SER A 57 3.71 0.89 -9.41
C SER A 57 4.21 -0.53 -9.11
N ALA A 58 4.89 -0.74 -7.99
CA ALA A 58 5.35 -2.07 -7.56
C ALA A 58 4.19 -3.06 -7.42
N PHE A 59 3.06 -2.61 -6.86
CA PHE A 59 1.86 -3.44 -6.73
C PHE A 59 1.28 -3.82 -8.10
N VAL A 60 1.09 -2.84 -8.98
CA VAL A 60 0.53 -3.05 -10.33
C VAL A 60 1.42 -4.00 -11.13
N PHE A 61 2.73 -3.77 -11.17
CA PHE A 61 3.65 -4.64 -11.88
C PHE A 61 3.79 -6.01 -11.22
N GLY A 62 3.69 -6.11 -9.88
CA GLY A 62 3.67 -7.39 -9.18
C GLY A 62 2.51 -8.28 -9.64
N VAL A 63 1.31 -7.71 -9.76
CA VAL A 63 0.14 -8.44 -10.27
C VAL A 63 0.35 -8.87 -11.73
N ILE A 64 0.79 -7.94 -12.59
CA ILE A 64 0.98 -8.22 -14.02
C ILE A 64 2.02 -9.34 -14.23
N PHE A 65 3.17 -9.24 -13.56
CA PHE A 65 4.27 -10.19 -13.74
C PHE A 65 3.94 -11.54 -13.10
N GLY A 66 3.24 -11.54 -11.97
CA GLY A 66 2.78 -12.75 -11.31
C GLY A 66 1.79 -13.49 -12.20
N ALA A 67 0.83 -12.77 -12.81
CA ALA A 67 -0.15 -13.35 -13.72
C ALA A 67 0.48 -13.81 -15.04
N ALA A 68 1.48 -13.10 -15.57
CA ALA A 68 2.14 -13.42 -16.83
C ALA A 68 3.22 -14.52 -16.72
N ASN A 69 3.37 -15.17 -15.55
CA ASN A 69 4.43 -16.16 -15.28
C ASN A 69 5.84 -15.65 -15.64
N PHE A 70 6.12 -14.38 -15.35
CA PHE A 70 7.39 -13.76 -15.72
C PHE A 70 8.44 -14.07 -14.65
N VAL A 71 9.34 -15.04 -14.90
CA VAL A 71 10.26 -15.59 -13.88
C VAL A 71 11.68 -15.00 -13.97
N ALA A 72 12.17 -14.56 -12.80
CA ALA A 72 13.54 -14.24 -12.39
C ALA A 72 14.34 -13.22 -13.22
N TRP A 73 14.91 -13.59 -14.36
CA TRP A 73 16.03 -12.83 -14.94
C TRP A 73 15.63 -11.58 -15.74
N PRO A 74 14.55 -11.57 -16.53
CA PRO A 74 14.08 -10.34 -17.13
C PRO A 74 13.22 -9.53 -16.13
N ALA A 75 12.54 -10.18 -15.17
CA ALA A 75 11.65 -9.50 -14.22
C ALA A 75 12.37 -8.46 -13.34
N GLY A 76 13.51 -8.85 -12.75
CA GLY A 76 14.27 -7.97 -11.86
C GLY A 76 14.85 -6.75 -12.59
N LEU A 77 15.43 -6.96 -13.77
CA LEU A 77 16.00 -5.90 -14.61
C LEU A 77 14.90 -4.95 -15.11
N THR A 78 13.76 -5.47 -15.56
CA THR A 78 12.63 -4.64 -15.99
C THR A 78 12.11 -3.79 -14.82
N MET A 79 12.01 -4.36 -13.62
CA MET A 79 11.57 -3.58 -12.45
C MET A 79 12.56 -2.51 -12.02
N LEU A 80 13.86 -2.76 -12.17
CA LEU A 80 14.89 -1.75 -11.94
C LEU A 80 14.79 -0.60 -12.97
N ALA A 81 14.57 -0.92 -14.24
CA ALA A 81 14.37 0.09 -15.29
C ALA A 81 13.11 0.94 -15.03
N ILE A 82 12.00 0.31 -14.65
CA ILE A 82 10.75 1.01 -14.28
C ILE A 82 11.00 1.93 -13.08
N PHE A 83 11.68 1.44 -12.03
CA PHE A 83 12.00 2.23 -10.85
C PHE A 83 12.83 3.48 -11.20
N LEU A 84 13.86 3.33 -12.02
CA LEU A 84 14.70 4.42 -12.48
C LEU A 84 13.92 5.40 -13.37
N GLY A 85 13.04 4.89 -14.24
CA GLY A 85 12.17 5.69 -15.09
C GLY A 85 11.22 6.57 -14.28
N ILE A 86 10.54 6.00 -13.28
CA ILE A 86 9.66 6.75 -12.36
C ILE A 86 10.49 7.80 -11.60
N SER A 87 11.63 7.42 -11.04
CA SER A 87 12.50 8.34 -10.30
C SER A 87 12.95 9.52 -11.17
N THR A 88 13.33 9.24 -12.41
CA THR A 88 13.78 10.23 -13.39
C THR A 88 12.63 11.15 -13.82
N PHE A 89 11.45 10.60 -14.06
CA PHE A 89 10.25 11.38 -14.38
C PHE A 89 9.95 12.41 -13.27
N TRP A 90 9.93 11.98 -12.01
CA TRP A 90 9.69 12.88 -10.88
C TRP A 90 10.81 13.90 -10.70
N PHE A 91 12.06 13.50 -10.86
CA PHE A 91 13.18 14.44 -10.85
C PHE A 91 13.02 15.52 -11.93
N LEU A 92 12.78 15.13 -13.18
CA LEU A 92 12.61 16.07 -14.30
C LEU A 92 11.42 17.02 -14.10
N LYS A 93 10.34 16.53 -13.49
CA LYS A 93 9.15 17.32 -13.18
C LYS A 93 9.39 18.38 -12.10
N TYR A 94 10.22 18.08 -11.09
CA TYR A 94 10.43 18.96 -9.94
C TYR A 94 11.81 19.63 -9.89
N ARG A 95 12.71 19.36 -10.85
CA ARG A 95 14.07 19.95 -10.89
C ARG A 95 14.10 21.48 -10.94
N LYS A 96 13.05 22.11 -11.46
CA LYS A 96 12.93 23.59 -11.57
C LYS A 96 12.15 24.22 -10.41
N VAL A 97 11.66 23.41 -9.47
CA VAL A 97 10.87 23.87 -8.33
C VAL A 97 11.76 23.81 -7.09
N GLU A 98 11.84 24.90 -6.34
CA GLU A 98 12.53 24.96 -5.05
C GLU A 98 11.78 24.11 -4.02
N THR A 99 12.05 22.81 -4.04
CA THR A 99 11.43 21.82 -3.15
C THR A 99 12.29 21.53 -1.91
N GLY A 100 13.56 21.95 -1.91
CA GLY A 100 14.53 21.58 -0.87
C GLY A 100 14.94 20.10 -0.88
N ILE A 101 14.46 19.31 -1.84
CA ILE A 101 14.70 17.86 -1.93
C ILE A 101 16.00 17.60 -2.68
N LYS A 102 16.90 16.83 -2.07
CA LYS A 102 18.16 16.41 -2.70
C LYS A 102 17.90 15.38 -3.79
N ILE A 103 18.67 15.42 -4.88
CA ILE A 103 18.55 14.46 -6.01
C ILE A 103 18.55 13.01 -5.51
N ARG A 104 19.44 12.66 -4.58
CA ARG A 104 19.51 11.33 -3.96
C ARG A 104 18.18 10.86 -3.37
N GLN A 105 17.36 11.76 -2.81
CA GLN A 105 16.07 11.39 -2.22
C GLN A 105 15.05 10.93 -3.27
N TYR A 106 15.12 11.45 -4.50
CA TYR A 106 14.28 10.96 -5.59
C TYR A 106 14.62 9.50 -5.97
N TYR A 107 15.89 9.13 -5.92
CA TYR A 107 16.34 7.79 -6.32
C TYR A 107 16.41 6.77 -5.18
N MET A 108 16.60 7.21 -3.93
CA MET A 108 16.66 6.30 -2.76
C MET A 108 15.31 6.15 -2.06
N SER A 109 14.37 7.08 -2.25
CA SER A 109 13.03 6.96 -1.66
C SER A 109 12.34 5.68 -2.13
N ALA A 110 11.78 4.95 -1.16
CA ALA A 110 11.02 3.72 -1.38
C ALA A 110 11.77 2.60 -2.13
N MET A 111 13.10 2.65 -2.31
CA MET A 111 13.81 1.66 -3.13
C MET A 111 13.59 0.22 -2.61
N PHE A 112 13.91 -0.04 -1.35
CA PHE A 112 13.69 -1.36 -0.74
C PHE A 112 12.21 -1.73 -0.71
N GLN A 113 11.35 -0.78 -0.30
CA GLN A 113 9.91 -1.02 -0.24
C GLN A 113 9.33 -1.40 -1.61
N TYR A 114 9.79 -0.75 -2.68
CA TYR A 114 9.37 -1.01 -4.05
C TYR A 114 9.67 -2.45 -4.45
N PHE A 115 10.92 -2.89 -4.28
CA PHE A 115 11.31 -4.26 -4.64
C PHE A 115 10.63 -5.30 -3.75
N LEU A 116 10.55 -5.07 -2.44
CA LEU A 116 9.87 -5.99 -1.52
C LEU A 116 8.37 -6.11 -1.83
N SER A 117 7.70 -4.98 -2.09
CA SER A 117 6.27 -4.98 -2.43
C SER A 117 6.02 -5.68 -3.75
N PHE A 118 6.89 -5.45 -4.75
CA PHE A 118 6.82 -6.16 -6.02
C PHE A 118 6.98 -7.66 -5.83
N ILE A 119 8.05 -8.10 -5.15
CA ILE A 119 8.33 -9.53 -4.92
C ILE A 119 7.18 -10.19 -4.16
N ALA A 120 6.66 -9.54 -3.12
CA ALA A 120 5.56 -10.07 -2.32
C ALA A 120 4.29 -10.28 -3.15
N VAL A 121 3.89 -9.28 -3.94
CA VAL A 121 2.69 -9.35 -4.78
C VAL A 121 2.88 -10.33 -5.93
N TRP A 122 4.04 -10.29 -6.59
CA TRP A 122 4.41 -11.22 -7.65
C TRP A 122 4.34 -12.67 -7.15
N ALA A 123 4.99 -12.98 -6.03
CA ALA A 123 5.00 -14.31 -5.45
C ALA A 123 3.58 -14.76 -5.04
N LEU A 124 2.80 -13.87 -4.42
CA LEU A 124 1.43 -14.18 -4.02
C LEU A 124 0.55 -14.52 -5.23
N ILE A 125 0.57 -13.69 -6.27
CA ILE A 125 -0.25 -13.90 -7.47
C ILE A 125 0.21 -15.15 -8.23
N TRP A 126 1.53 -15.33 -8.35
CA TRP A 126 2.09 -16.52 -8.98
C TRP A 126 1.67 -17.80 -8.25
N ASN A 127 1.74 -17.81 -6.91
CA ASN A 127 1.29 -18.96 -6.11
C ASN A 127 -0.21 -19.22 -6.26
N ILE A 128 -1.05 -18.18 -6.29
CA ILE A 128 -2.50 -18.34 -6.47
C ILE A 128 -2.84 -18.98 -7.83
N ILE A 129 -2.13 -18.60 -8.89
CA ILE A 129 -2.46 -19.01 -10.26
C ILE A 129 -1.81 -20.35 -10.63
N TYR A 130 -0.53 -20.55 -10.25
CA TYR A 130 0.29 -21.63 -10.79
C TYR A 130 0.58 -22.76 -9.81
N VAL A 131 0.37 -22.58 -8.50
CA VAL A 131 0.57 -23.65 -7.52
C VAL A 131 -0.77 -24.31 -7.20
N PRO A 132 -1.01 -25.56 -7.63
CA PRO A 132 -2.27 -26.25 -7.33
C PRO A 132 -2.42 -26.49 -5.82
N VAL A 133 -3.67 -26.42 -5.34
CA VAL A 133 -4.06 -26.54 -3.92
C VAL A 133 -3.54 -27.84 -3.27
N THR A 134 -3.29 -28.88 -4.07
CA THR A 134 -2.86 -30.21 -3.61
C THR A 134 -1.42 -30.28 -3.08
N HIS A 135 -0.58 -29.26 -3.28
CA HIS A 135 0.77 -29.21 -2.71
C HIS A 135 0.84 -28.64 -1.28
N TRP A 136 -0.29 -28.17 -0.72
CA TRP A 136 -0.35 -27.62 0.64
C TRP A 136 -0.72 -28.65 1.71
N ILE A 137 -1.03 -29.89 1.31
CA ILE A 137 -1.27 -30.99 2.26
C ILE A 137 0.10 -31.52 2.67
N PHE A 138 0.61 -31.03 3.79
CA PHE A 138 1.71 -31.70 4.49
C PHE A 138 1.22 -33.10 4.85
N PRO A 139 1.91 -34.18 4.44
CA PRO A 139 1.59 -35.50 4.96
C PRO A 139 1.78 -35.44 6.48
N LEU A 140 0.69 -35.56 7.23
CA LEU A 140 0.75 -35.80 8.66
C LEU A 140 1.44 -37.16 8.83
N LYS A 141 2.71 -37.13 9.24
CA LYS A 141 3.42 -38.30 9.76
C LYS A 141 3.03 -38.52 11.21
#